data_AF-K2RX34-F1
#
_entry.id   AF-K2RX34-F1
#
_cell.length_a   1.000
_cell.length_b   1.000
_cell.length_c   1.000
_cell.angle_alpha   90.00
_cell.angle_beta   90.00
_cell.angle_gamma   90.00
#
_symmetry.space_group_name_H-M   'P 1'
#
loop_
_entity.id
_entity.type
_entity.pdbx_description
1 polymer ?
#
loop_
_entity_poly.entity_id
_entity_poly.type
_entity_poly.pdbx_seq_one_letter_code
_entity_poly.pdbx_strand_id
1 'polypeptide(L)'
;MAVSPIGPHSAAIVTPERPYFFLPEAAKRHQNLFFNVTVPRTPHFNPAGGNAGAASWIKDLPLLNASEVAYGDEFYRLRLEALQAVDELIDALVARLGALGVLNDTYVFYTSDNGFHIGQHRLQPGKSCGYEEDILVPFFVRGPGVARNLTVDWPTTHTDIAPTIFELAGIGLKGDFDGVPMPVRENDVAEAQKEGVGKRRYEHVTVEFWGQGQDEGKYAAPDKDNTTYKFLRLVGESYSFAYSVWCTNEHELYDVQNDPYQLNNLLSPALQSQNITLLSRALPNVVHRLDSLLMVLKSCAGTSCTQPWKVLHPAGDVNTLVDALNKKYDGFYASQKRVFFDECAPGYIRAVEGPMEVLSWQGVGYGT
;
A
#
# COMPACT_ATOMS: atom_id res chain seq x y z
N MET A 1 -3.79 -20.52 -15.10
CA MET A 1 -3.37 -19.72 -16.26
C MET A 1 -3.27 -18.27 -15.78
N ALA A 2 -2.13 -17.62 -15.97
CA ALA A 2 -1.96 -16.20 -15.69
C ALA A 2 -1.88 -15.45 -17.02
N VAL A 3 -2.58 -14.32 -17.11
CA VAL A 3 -2.52 -13.40 -18.26
C VAL A 3 -2.04 -12.08 -17.70
N SER A 4 -0.79 -11.73 -17.98
CA SER A 4 -0.09 -10.59 -17.38
C SER A 4 0.45 -9.67 -18.48
N PRO A 5 -0.42 -8.88 -19.14
CA PRO A 5 0.05 -7.91 -20.12
C PRO A 5 0.88 -6.82 -19.41
N ILE A 6 1.89 -6.29 -20.10
CA ILE A 6 2.79 -5.26 -19.55
C ILE A 6 2.15 -3.84 -19.68
N GLY A 7 1.00 -3.70 -20.33
CA GLY A 7 0.28 -2.42 -20.42
C GLY A 7 -0.47 -2.08 -19.12
N PRO A 8 -0.58 -0.79 -18.73
CA PRO A 8 -0.18 0.41 -19.46
C PRO A 8 1.15 1.01 -18.94
N HIS A 9 2.18 0.20 -18.73
CA HIS A 9 3.50 0.67 -18.30
C HIS A 9 4.19 1.53 -19.38
N SER A 10 5.31 2.18 -19.02
CA SER A 10 6.24 2.74 -20.00
C SER A 10 6.72 1.67 -21.02
N ALA A 11 7.03 2.12 -22.23
CA ALA A 11 7.84 1.29 -23.13
C ALA A 11 9.27 1.22 -22.57
N ALA A 12 9.89 0.04 -22.61
CA ALA A 12 11.19 -0.18 -22.00
C ALA A 12 12.17 -0.88 -22.95
N ILE A 13 13.42 -0.43 -22.93
CA ILE A 13 14.57 -1.18 -23.49
C ILE A 13 15.41 -1.66 -22.31
N VAL A 14 15.46 -2.97 -22.11
CA VAL A 14 16.27 -3.58 -21.04
C VAL A 14 17.64 -3.92 -21.60
N THR A 15 18.68 -3.31 -21.02
CA THR A 15 20.09 -3.61 -21.31
C THR A 15 20.70 -4.41 -20.14
N PRO A 16 21.86 -5.07 -20.32
CA PRO A 16 22.57 -5.72 -19.21
C PRO A 16 22.90 -4.77 -18.06
N GLU A 17 23.10 -3.48 -18.35
CA GLU A 17 23.46 -2.46 -17.37
C GLU A 17 22.24 -1.92 -16.63
N ARG A 18 21.18 -1.52 -17.35
CA ARG A 18 19.93 -0.99 -16.76
C ARG A 18 18.75 -0.96 -17.74
N PRO A 19 17.49 -0.85 -17.24
CA PRO A 19 16.35 -0.54 -18.09
C PRO A 19 16.29 0.96 -18.44
N TYR A 20 15.83 1.27 -19.66
CA TYR A 20 15.52 2.62 -20.12
C TYR A 20 14.03 2.71 -20.42
N PHE A 21 13.34 3.65 -19.78
CA PHE A 21 11.90 3.83 -19.89
C PHE A 21 11.53 5.04 -20.75
N PHE A 22 10.54 4.85 -21.61
CA PHE A 22 10.02 5.83 -22.55
C PHE A 22 8.51 6.02 -22.36
N LEU A 23 7.91 6.88 -23.16
CA LEU A 23 6.46 7.01 -23.19
C LEU A 23 5.80 5.65 -23.49
N PRO A 24 4.62 5.36 -22.90
CA PRO A 24 3.85 4.17 -23.25
C PRO A 24 3.55 4.11 -24.75
N GLU A 25 3.60 2.90 -25.31
CA GLU A 25 3.24 2.66 -26.72
C GLU A 25 1.83 2.06 -26.80
N ALA A 26 0.89 2.83 -27.35
CA ALA A 26 -0.46 2.36 -27.61
C ALA A 26 -0.56 1.58 -28.92
N ALA A 27 -1.54 0.67 -29.01
CA ALA A 27 -1.85 0.02 -30.27
C ALA A 27 -2.32 1.06 -31.30
N LYS A 28 -1.93 0.90 -32.57
CA LYS A 28 -2.25 1.86 -33.66
C LYS A 28 -3.73 2.25 -33.75
N ARG A 29 -4.64 1.32 -33.43
CA ARG A 29 -6.11 1.52 -33.44
C ARG A 29 -6.63 2.41 -32.31
N HIS A 30 -5.85 2.61 -31.25
CA HIS A 30 -6.20 3.42 -30.07
C HIS A 30 -5.50 4.77 -30.08
N GLN A 31 -4.61 5.01 -31.05
CA GLN A 31 -3.99 6.32 -31.25
C GLN A 31 -5.10 7.37 -31.43
N ASN A 32 -4.96 8.51 -30.74
CA ASN A 32 -5.89 9.64 -30.74
C ASN A 32 -7.15 9.49 -29.86
N LEU A 33 -7.28 8.42 -29.07
CA LEU A 33 -8.24 8.42 -27.97
C LEU A 33 -7.78 9.37 -26.86
N PHE A 34 -8.70 9.81 -25.99
CA PHE A 34 -8.37 10.59 -24.79
C PHE A 34 -7.59 11.91 -25.04
N PHE A 35 -7.70 12.53 -26.22
CA PHE A 35 -6.89 13.69 -26.64
C PHE A 35 -6.90 14.90 -25.68
N ASN A 36 -7.96 15.08 -24.88
CA ASN A 36 -8.11 16.17 -23.91
C ASN A 36 -7.90 15.73 -22.45
N VAL A 37 -7.52 14.48 -22.22
CA VAL A 37 -7.33 13.97 -20.86
C VAL A 37 -5.93 14.31 -20.37
N THR A 38 -5.87 14.94 -19.21
CA THR A 38 -4.62 15.23 -18.48
C THR A 38 -4.55 14.37 -17.23
N VAL A 39 -3.39 14.35 -16.58
CA VAL A 39 -3.30 13.79 -15.23
C VAL A 39 -4.32 14.52 -14.33
N PRO A 40 -5.05 13.81 -13.44
CA PRO A 40 -5.89 14.46 -12.44
C PRO A 40 -5.14 15.52 -11.65
N ARG A 41 -5.67 16.76 -11.68
CA ARG A 41 -5.10 17.91 -10.96
C ARG A 41 -5.61 17.96 -9.51
N THR A 42 -5.40 16.88 -8.77
CA THR A 42 -5.69 16.78 -7.34
C THR A 42 -4.81 17.76 -6.53
N PRO A 43 -5.15 18.10 -5.27
CA PRO A 43 -4.35 19.01 -4.45
C PRO A 43 -2.88 18.61 -4.28
N HIS A 44 -2.57 17.32 -4.31
CA HIS A 44 -1.19 16.83 -4.24
C HIS A 44 -0.53 16.68 -5.62
N PHE A 45 -1.20 17.06 -6.71
CA PHE A 45 -0.54 17.20 -8.01
C PHE A 45 0.37 18.44 -7.99
N ASN A 46 1.68 18.22 -8.02
CA ASN A 46 2.73 19.26 -8.06
C ASN A 46 2.48 20.43 -7.08
N PRO A 47 2.34 20.18 -5.76
CA PRO A 47 1.89 21.20 -4.81
C PRO A 47 2.88 22.36 -4.71
N ALA A 48 2.39 23.59 -4.85
CA ALA A 48 3.20 24.81 -4.77
C ALA A 48 3.83 25.00 -3.38
N GLY A 49 3.13 24.56 -2.32
CA GLY A 49 3.55 24.66 -0.92
C GLY A 49 4.77 23.83 -0.54
N GLY A 50 5.33 23.05 -1.47
CA GLY A 50 6.47 22.17 -1.18
C GLY A 50 6.04 20.77 -0.79
N ASN A 51 7.06 19.91 -0.63
CA ASN A 51 6.95 18.63 0.06
C ASN A 51 7.70 18.70 1.41
N ALA A 52 7.84 19.90 2.01
CA ALA A 52 8.72 20.11 3.17
C ALA A 52 8.36 19.25 4.41
N GLY A 53 7.15 18.66 4.43
CA GLY A 53 6.73 17.69 5.44
C GLY A 53 7.01 16.22 5.08
N ALA A 54 7.28 15.88 3.82
CA ALA A 54 7.59 14.52 3.39
C ALA A 54 8.95 14.06 3.97
N ALA A 55 9.23 12.77 3.86
CA ALA A 55 10.48 12.17 4.33
C ALA A 55 11.47 11.86 3.19
N SER A 56 12.74 11.64 3.57
CA SER A 56 13.83 11.27 2.66
C SER A 56 13.95 12.24 1.47
N TRP A 57 14.32 11.74 0.29
CA TRP A 57 14.53 12.51 -0.94
C TRP A 57 13.28 13.25 -1.44
N ILE A 58 12.08 12.84 -1.04
CA ILE A 58 10.81 13.40 -1.54
C ILE A 58 10.62 14.85 -1.09
N LYS A 59 11.11 15.18 0.11
CA LYS A 59 10.99 16.53 0.69
C LYS A 59 11.73 17.60 -0.11
N ASP A 60 12.78 17.19 -0.81
CA ASP A 60 13.70 18.05 -1.55
C ASP A 60 13.34 18.15 -3.04
N LEU A 61 12.24 17.50 -3.48
CA LEU A 61 11.84 17.52 -4.88
C LEU A 61 11.48 18.93 -5.36
N PRO A 62 12.06 19.39 -6.48
CA PRO A 62 11.73 20.68 -7.06
C PRO A 62 10.30 20.67 -7.59
N LEU A 63 9.70 21.86 -7.68
CA LEU A 63 8.42 22.02 -8.37
C LEU A 63 8.59 21.63 -9.85
N LEU A 64 7.70 20.78 -10.36
CA LEU A 64 7.71 20.41 -11.78
C LEU A 64 7.42 21.65 -12.63
N ASN A 65 8.26 21.87 -13.64
CA ASN A 65 8.09 22.97 -14.57
C ASN A 65 7.02 22.66 -15.64
N ALA A 66 6.66 23.67 -16.44
CA ALA A 66 5.60 23.53 -17.44
C ALA A 66 5.85 22.40 -18.47
N SER A 67 7.11 22.15 -18.85
CA SER A 67 7.45 21.07 -19.78
C SER A 67 7.32 19.69 -19.14
N GLU A 68 7.69 19.55 -17.86
CA GLU A 68 7.51 18.30 -17.10
C GLU A 68 6.04 17.99 -16.87
N VAL A 69 5.23 19.00 -16.52
CA VAL A 69 3.77 18.86 -16.38
C VAL A 69 3.13 18.44 -17.71
N ALA A 70 3.49 19.09 -18.81
CA ALA A 70 2.98 18.73 -20.14
C ALA A 70 3.38 17.31 -20.57
N TYR A 71 4.61 16.90 -20.23
CA TYR A 71 5.08 15.53 -20.47
C TYR A 71 4.30 14.51 -19.62
N GLY A 72 4.02 14.81 -18.35
CA GLY A 72 3.17 13.97 -17.50
C GLY A 72 1.77 13.77 -18.08
N ASP A 73 1.17 14.83 -18.65
CA ASP A 73 -0.14 14.72 -19.32
C ASP A 73 -0.09 13.83 -20.56
N GLU A 74 0.94 13.99 -21.38
CA GLU A 74 1.17 13.12 -22.53
C GLU A 74 1.36 11.66 -22.09
N PHE A 75 2.18 11.43 -21.07
CA PHE A 75 2.41 10.11 -20.50
C PHE A 75 1.09 9.49 -20.04
N TYR A 76 0.30 10.22 -19.25
CA TYR A 76 -0.99 9.75 -18.73
C TYR A 76 -1.96 9.39 -19.85
N ARG A 77 -2.10 10.26 -20.86
CA ARG A 77 -2.94 9.99 -22.03
C ARG A 77 -2.50 8.70 -22.75
N LEU A 78 -1.20 8.54 -23.01
CA LEU A 78 -0.67 7.35 -23.69
C LEU A 78 -0.86 6.08 -22.85
N ARG A 79 -0.79 6.16 -21.52
CA ARG A 79 -1.17 5.03 -20.64
C ARG A 79 -2.63 4.63 -20.85
N LEU A 80 -3.55 5.59 -20.91
CA LEU A 80 -4.97 5.30 -21.15
C LEU A 80 -5.20 4.67 -22.53
N GLU A 81 -4.54 5.18 -23.56
CA GLU A 81 -4.57 4.58 -24.91
C GLU A 81 -4.02 3.14 -24.91
N ALA A 82 -2.89 2.90 -24.22
CA ALA A 82 -2.31 1.56 -24.10
C ALA A 82 -3.21 0.59 -23.30
N LEU A 83 -3.90 1.09 -22.27
CA LEU A 83 -4.82 0.30 -21.44
C LEU A 83 -6.02 -0.23 -22.25
N GLN A 84 -6.44 0.43 -23.33
CA GLN A 84 -7.53 -0.05 -24.19
C GLN A 84 -7.24 -1.43 -24.80
N ALA A 85 -5.98 -1.72 -25.14
CA ALA A 85 -5.61 -3.04 -25.63
C ALA A 85 -5.71 -4.13 -24.55
N VAL A 86 -5.52 -3.76 -23.28
CA VAL A 86 -5.72 -4.66 -22.13
C VAL A 86 -7.20 -4.89 -21.89
N ASP A 87 -8.03 -3.85 -21.99
CA ASP A 87 -9.49 -3.96 -21.88
C ASP A 87 -10.07 -4.90 -22.95
N GLU A 88 -9.69 -4.72 -24.21
CA GLU A 88 -10.07 -5.62 -25.31
C GLU A 88 -9.58 -7.07 -25.10
N LEU A 89 -8.39 -7.25 -24.53
CA LEU A 89 -7.87 -8.58 -24.18
C LEU A 89 -8.74 -9.26 -23.12
N ILE A 90 -9.17 -8.51 -22.10
CA ILE A 90 -10.05 -9.01 -21.04
C ILE A 90 -11.42 -9.39 -21.62
N ASP A 91 -12.01 -8.55 -22.46
CA ASP A 91 -13.28 -8.85 -23.15
C ASP A 91 -13.16 -10.12 -24.00
N ALA A 92 -12.11 -10.22 -24.83
CA ALA A 92 -11.86 -11.39 -25.66
C ALA A 92 -11.65 -12.68 -24.82
N LEU A 93 -10.95 -12.58 -23.69
CA LEU A 93 -10.74 -13.70 -22.77
C LEU A 93 -12.07 -14.18 -22.18
N VAL A 94 -12.88 -13.26 -21.65
CA VAL A 94 -14.18 -13.58 -21.03
C VAL A 94 -15.15 -14.14 -22.08
N ALA A 95 -15.23 -13.53 -23.26
CA ALA A 95 -16.04 -14.00 -24.37
C ALA A 95 -15.61 -15.41 -24.82
N ARG A 96 -14.31 -15.69 -24.87
CA ARG A 96 -13.79 -17.02 -25.24
C ARG A 96 -14.16 -18.08 -24.20
N LEU A 97 -14.01 -17.79 -22.91
CA LEU A 97 -14.46 -18.68 -21.83
C LEU A 97 -15.97 -18.95 -21.92
N GLY A 98 -16.76 -17.92 -22.28
CA GLY A 98 -18.21 -18.03 -22.51
C GLY A 98 -18.54 -18.95 -23.69
N ALA A 99 -17.89 -18.75 -24.85
CA ALA A 99 -18.08 -19.57 -26.04
C ALA A 99 -17.69 -21.05 -25.85
N LEU A 100 -16.72 -21.32 -24.96
CA LEU A 100 -16.33 -22.67 -24.57
C LEU A 100 -17.26 -23.30 -23.52
N GLY A 101 -18.21 -22.54 -22.95
CA GLY A 101 -19.15 -23.00 -21.94
C GLY A 101 -18.55 -23.19 -20.54
N VAL A 102 -17.29 -22.77 -20.30
CA VAL A 102 -16.56 -22.97 -19.03
C VAL A 102 -16.56 -21.74 -18.12
N LEU A 103 -17.07 -20.60 -18.60
CA LEU A 103 -17.04 -19.33 -17.86
C LEU A 103 -17.70 -19.43 -16.47
N ASN A 104 -18.81 -20.18 -16.35
CA ASN A 104 -19.53 -20.35 -15.09
C ASN A 104 -18.81 -21.26 -14.09
N ASP A 105 -17.78 -21.99 -14.53
CA ASP A 105 -16.93 -22.86 -13.71
C ASP A 105 -15.49 -22.30 -13.58
N THR A 106 -15.31 -21.02 -13.91
CA THR A 106 -14.00 -20.36 -13.89
C THR A 106 -14.02 -19.17 -12.93
N TYR A 107 -13.09 -19.18 -11.97
CA TYR A 107 -12.73 -17.99 -11.20
C TYR A 107 -11.81 -17.08 -12.01
N VAL A 108 -12.12 -15.79 -12.06
CA VAL A 108 -11.29 -14.76 -12.68
C VAL A 108 -10.98 -13.70 -11.62
N PHE A 109 -9.69 -13.48 -11.40
CA PHE A 109 -9.15 -12.43 -10.55
C PHE A 109 -8.50 -11.39 -11.46
N TYR A 110 -8.87 -10.12 -11.30
CA TYR A 110 -8.27 -9.00 -12.02
C TYR A 110 -7.67 -8.03 -11.01
N THR A 111 -6.38 -7.73 -11.18
CA THR A 111 -5.65 -6.83 -10.30
C THR A 111 -4.41 -6.23 -10.99
N SER A 112 -3.70 -5.35 -10.29
CA SER A 112 -2.39 -4.80 -10.67
C SER A 112 -1.35 -5.22 -9.62
N ASP A 113 -0.08 -5.31 -10.02
CA ASP A 113 1.04 -5.56 -9.09
C ASP A 113 1.27 -4.35 -8.16
N ASN A 114 1.16 -3.15 -8.70
CA ASN A 114 1.29 -1.88 -8.00
C ASN A 114 0.44 -0.80 -8.69
N GLY A 115 0.33 0.35 -8.02
CA GLY A 115 -0.22 1.58 -8.56
C GLY A 115 0.80 2.39 -9.36
N PHE A 116 0.51 3.64 -9.66
CA PHE A 116 1.41 4.50 -10.44
C PHE A 116 1.09 5.98 -10.27
N HIS A 117 2.09 6.77 -9.90
CA HIS A 117 1.99 8.22 -9.81
C HIS A 117 2.56 8.92 -11.05
N ILE A 118 2.03 10.10 -11.36
CA ILE A 118 2.50 11.08 -12.35
C ILE A 118 2.27 12.49 -11.81
N GLY A 119 3.30 13.15 -11.29
CA GLY A 119 3.23 14.52 -10.78
C GLY A 119 2.66 14.68 -9.39
N GLN A 120 1.97 13.66 -8.86
CA GLN A 120 1.59 13.58 -7.45
C GLN A 120 2.84 13.71 -6.56
N HIS A 121 2.78 14.54 -5.52
CA HIS A 121 3.92 14.86 -4.65
C HIS A 121 5.17 15.32 -5.42
N ARG A 122 5.00 15.97 -6.58
CA ARG A 122 6.08 16.39 -7.51
C ARG A 122 6.91 15.22 -8.08
N LEU A 123 6.40 13.99 -7.95
CA LEU A 123 7.07 12.81 -8.45
C LEU A 123 6.97 12.75 -9.98
N GLN A 124 8.04 12.31 -10.64
CA GLN A 124 7.99 11.96 -12.06
C GLN A 124 7.17 10.68 -12.26
N PRO A 125 6.77 10.32 -13.49
CA PRO A 125 6.05 9.07 -13.73
C PRO A 125 6.78 7.88 -13.09
N GLY A 126 6.09 7.07 -12.28
CA GLY A 126 6.74 5.94 -11.65
C GLY A 126 5.92 5.27 -10.56
N LYS A 127 6.65 4.47 -9.80
CA LYS A 127 6.21 3.68 -8.65
C LYS A 127 7.44 3.48 -7.78
N SER A 128 7.31 3.53 -6.46
CA SER A 128 8.29 3.14 -5.42
C SER A 128 7.99 3.84 -4.09
N CYS A 129 6.77 4.35 -3.89
CA CYS A 129 6.40 5.14 -2.73
C CYS A 129 5.22 4.49 -1.98
N GLY A 130 5.09 4.80 -0.69
CA GLY A 130 3.95 4.35 0.13
C GLY A 130 2.70 5.23 0.00
N TYR A 131 2.62 6.08 -1.03
CA TYR A 131 1.44 6.92 -1.28
C TYR A 131 0.31 6.09 -1.90
N GLU A 132 -0.95 6.51 -1.69
CA GLU A 132 -2.13 5.79 -2.18
C GLU A 132 -2.06 5.50 -3.69
N GLU A 133 -1.49 6.42 -4.48
CA GLU A 133 -1.31 6.24 -5.93
C GLU A 133 -0.51 5.00 -6.30
N ASP A 134 0.43 4.57 -5.44
CA ASP A 134 1.36 3.46 -5.68
C ASP A 134 0.90 2.14 -5.08
N ILE A 135 0.05 2.18 -4.04
CA ILE A 135 -0.31 0.99 -3.26
C ILE A 135 -1.78 0.58 -3.43
N LEU A 136 -2.67 1.52 -3.77
CA LEU A 136 -4.09 1.24 -3.92
C LEU A 136 -4.39 0.77 -5.35
N VAL A 137 -4.44 -0.54 -5.54
CA VAL A 137 -4.64 -1.19 -6.84
C VAL A 137 -6.07 -1.70 -7.04
N PRO A 138 -6.56 -1.81 -8.29
CA PRO A 138 -7.82 -2.49 -8.56
C PRO A 138 -7.76 -3.95 -8.11
N PHE A 139 -8.86 -4.47 -7.58
CA PHE A 139 -9.02 -5.89 -7.28
C PHE A 139 -10.47 -6.33 -7.51
N PHE A 140 -10.68 -7.21 -8.48
CA PHE A 140 -12.01 -7.71 -8.85
C PHE A 140 -11.99 -9.23 -8.94
N VAL A 141 -13.04 -9.87 -8.44
CA VAL A 141 -13.20 -11.33 -8.49
C VAL A 141 -14.55 -11.67 -9.08
N ARG A 142 -14.59 -12.64 -9.99
CA ARG A 142 -15.82 -13.33 -10.42
C ARG A 142 -15.61 -14.84 -10.42
N GLY A 143 -16.68 -15.60 -10.25
CA GLY A 143 -16.64 -17.06 -10.39
C GLY A 143 -17.79 -17.76 -9.66
N PRO A 144 -17.78 -19.10 -9.63
CA PRO A 144 -18.78 -19.89 -8.89
C PRO A 144 -18.89 -19.45 -7.42
N GLY A 145 -20.10 -19.10 -6.98
CA GLY A 145 -20.37 -18.73 -5.57
C GLY A 145 -19.81 -17.38 -5.12
N VAL A 146 -19.10 -16.63 -5.97
CA VAL A 146 -18.68 -15.25 -5.69
C VAL A 146 -19.92 -14.34 -5.74
N ALA A 147 -20.05 -13.47 -4.74
CA ALA A 147 -21.16 -12.53 -4.63
C ALA A 147 -21.18 -11.55 -5.81
N ARG A 148 -22.37 -11.24 -6.33
CA ARG A 148 -22.53 -10.27 -7.42
C ARG A 148 -22.67 -8.87 -6.85
N ASN A 149 -21.99 -7.90 -7.47
CA ASN A 149 -22.04 -6.48 -7.07
C ASN A 149 -21.74 -6.24 -5.59
N LEU A 150 -20.92 -7.10 -4.99
CA LEU A 150 -20.42 -6.92 -3.64
C LEU A 150 -19.16 -6.04 -3.68
N THR A 151 -19.17 -4.96 -2.91
CA THR A 151 -18.00 -4.12 -2.66
C THR A 151 -17.63 -4.26 -1.19
N VAL A 152 -16.33 -4.42 -0.91
CA VAL A 152 -15.78 -4.49 0.43
C VAL A 152 -14.70 -3.41 0.56
N ASP A 153 -14.72 -2.69 1.68
CA ASP A 153 -13.84 -1.55 1.98
C ASP A 153 -12.76 -1.89 3.02
N TRP A 154 -12.61 -3.17 3.37
CA TRP A 154 -11.57 -3.64 4.27
C TRP A 154 -10.20 -3.71 3.60
N PRO A 155 -9.12 -3.51 4.36
CA PRO A 155 -7.78 -3.67 3.83
C PRO A 155 -7.55 -5.12 3.40
N THR A 156 -7.01 -5.28 2.19
CA THR A 156 -6.55 -6.56 1.62
C THR A 156 -5.20 -6.36 0.96
N THR A 157 -4.46 -7.44 0.77
CA THR A 157 -3.13 -7.40 0.15
C THR A 157 -2.95 -8.54 -0.85
N HIS A 158 -1.89 -8.50 -1.66
CA HIS A 158 -1.57 -9.60 -2.57
C HIS A 158 -1.27 -10.92 -1.85
N THR A 159 -0.85 -10.91 -0.58
CA THR A 159 -0.62 -12.14 0.20
C THR A 159 -1.92 -12.90 0.48
N ASP A 160 -3.07 -12.23 0.37
CA ASP A 160 -4.40 -12.81 0.57
C ASP A 160 -4.90 -13.60 -0.64
N ILE A 161 -4.30 -13.40 -1.82
CA ILE A 161 -4.74 -14.07 -3.06
C ILE A 161 -4.59 -15.59 -2.95
N ALA A 162 -3.43 -16.06 -2.51
CA ALA A 162 -3.15 -17.49 -2.38
C ALA A 162 -4.12 -18.21 -1.41
N PRO A 163 -4.31 -17.76 -0.16
CA PRO A 163 -5.28 -18.38 0.73
C PRO A 163 -6.72 -18.24 0.19
N THR A 164 -7.06 -17.18 -0.56
CA THR A 164 -8.39 -17.04 -1.19
C THR A 164 -8.66 -18.15 -2.19
N ILE A 165 -7.67 -18.43 -3.05
CA ILE A 165 -7.77 -19.52 -4.02
C ILE A 165 -7.90 -20.86 -3.31
N PHE A 166 -7.18 -21.08 -2.21
CA PHE A 166 -7.29 -22.30 -1.42
C PHE A 166 -8.70 -22.48 -0.84
N GLU A 167 -9.27 -21.44 -0.23
CA GLU A 167 -10.63 -21.49 0.31
C GLU A 167 -11.68 -21.74 -0.78
N LEU A 168 -11.53 -21.10 -1.94
CA LEU A 168 -12.42 -21.32 -3.09
C LEU A 168 -12.32 -22.73 -3.65
N ALA A 169 -11.12 -23.32 -3.63
CA ALA A 169 -10.88 -24.69 -4.07
C ALA A 169 -11.26 -25.75 -3.01
N GLY A 170 -11.72 -25.35 -1.82
CA GLY A 170 -12.02 -26.27 -0.71
C GLY A 170 -10.76 -26.92 -0.10
N ILE A 171 -9.61 -26.29 -0.26
CA ILE A 171 -8.33 -26.74 0.29
C ILE A 171 -8.14 -26.09 1.65
N GLY A 172 -7.89 -26.89 2.68
CA GLY A 172 -7.62 -26.39 4.02
C GLY A 172 -6.38 -25.49 4.07
N LEU A 173 -6.49 -24.36 4.76
CA LEU A 173 -5.37 -23.46 5.00
C LEU A 173 -4.42 -24.05 6.04
N LYS A 174 -3.13 -23.84 5.83
CA LYS A 174 -2.11 -24.04 6.85
C LYS A 174 -1.83 -22.69 7.54
N GLY A 175 -1.32 -22.73 8.76
CA GLY A 175 -1.02 -21.50 9.54
C GLY A 175 0.24 -20.76 9.10
N ASP A 176 0.77 -21.07 7.91
CA ASP A 176 2.02 -20.56 7.34
C ASP A 176 1.79 -19.50 6.24
N PHE A 177 0.54 -19.20 5.87
CA PHE A 177 0.24 -18.08 4.99
C PHE A 177 0.37 -16.74 5.72
N ASP A 178 1.05 -15.79 5.08
CA ASP A 178 1.16 -14.41 5.55
C ASP A 178 -0.13 -13.59 5.33
N GLY A 179 -1.06 -14.13 4.54
CA GLY A 179 -2.40 -13.58 4.31
C GLY A 179 -3.50 -14.51 4.85
N VAL A 180 -4.73 -14.00 4.85
CA VAL A 180 -5.95 -14.80 5.12
C VAL A 180 -6.92 -14.59 3.97
N PRO A 181 -7.90 -15.49 3.70
CA PRO A 181 -9.07 -15.42 2.80
C PRO A 181 -9.27 -14.26 1.79
N MET A 182 -10.37 -14.11 1.08
CA MET A 182 -10.93 -12.75 0.88
C MET A 182 -12.43 -12.88 1.01
N PRO A 183 -13.15 -11.88 1.53
CA PRO A 183 -14.59 -11.99 1.71
C PRO A 183 -15.29 -11.85 0.35
N VAL A 184 -15.25 -12.89 -0.47
CA VAL A 184 -15.74 -12.87 -1.85
C VAL A 184 -17.15 -13.45 -1.99
N ARG A 185 -17.69 -14.11 -0.96
CA ARG A 185 -19.07 -14.63 -0.91
C ARG A 185 -19.94 -13.79 0.04
N GLU A 186 -21.26 -13.80 -0.17
CA GLU A 186 -22.21 -13.03 0.67
C GLU A 186 -22.11 -13.41 2.16
N ASN A 187 -22.01 -14.72 2.43
CA ASN A 187 -21.86 -15.23 3.79
C ASN A 187 -20.52 -14.82 4.43
N ASP A 188 -19.46 -14.63 3.64
CA ASP A 188 -18.14 -14.23 4.19
C ASP A 188 -18.22 -12.84 4.81
N VAL A 189 -18.94 -11.92 4.15
CA VAL A 189 -19.16 -10.55 4.64
C VAL A 189 -20.06 -10.56 5.86
N ALA A 190 -21.18 -11.29 5.80
CA ALA A 190 -22.11 -11.41 6.92
C ALA A 190 -21.45 -12.04 8.17
N GLU A 191 -20.55 -13.01 7.99
CA GLU A 191 -19.78 -13.59 9.08
C GLU A 191 -18.72 -12.62 9.63
N ALA A 192 -18.04 -11.90 8.75
CA ALA A 192 -17.04 -10.91 9.14
C ALA A 192 -17.61 -9.69 9.87
N GLN A 193 -18.91 -9.39 9.70
CA GLN A 193 -19.62 -8.34 10.42
C GLN A 193 -20.25 -8.81 11.76
N LYS A 194 -20.20 -10.11 12.10
CA LYS A 194 -20.73 -10.58 13.40
C LYS A 194 -19.80 -10.18 14.54
N GLU A 195 -20.31 -9.36 15.47
CA GLU A 195 -19.65 -9.05 16.74
C GLU A 195 -19.24 -10.33 17.48
N GLY A 196 -18.01 -10.38 17.98
CA GLY A 196 -17.49 -11.50 18.78
C GLY A 196 -17.13 -12.77 18.00
N VAL A 197 -17.29 -12.80 16.66
CA VAL A 197 -16.93 -13.95 15.81
C VAL A 197 -15.92 -13.54 14.73
N GLY A 198 -14.83 -12.89 15.16
CA GLY A 198 -13.48 -13.05 14.59
C GLY A 198 -13.27 -13.19 13.08
N LYS A 199 -13.99 -12.44 12.24
CA LYS A 199 -13.66 -12.32 10.80
C LYS A 199 -13.52 -10.87 10.32
N ARG A 200 -13.43 -9.86 11.19
CA ARG A 200 -12.71 -8.62 10.82
C ARG A 200 -11.24 -9.02 10.70
N ARG A 201 -10.80 -9.26 9.46
CA ARG A 201 -9.58 -10.01 9.14
C ARG A 201 -8.36 -9.39 9.81
N TYR A 202 -8.19 -8.10 9.61
CA TYR A 202 -7.28 -7.21 10.33
C TYR A 202 -7.51 -5.81 9.80
N GLU A 203 -6.90 -4.82 10.44
CA GLU A 203 -7.00 -3.41 10.06
C GLU A 203 -5.77 -2.91 9.31
N HIS A 204 -4.74 -3.73 9.12
CA HIS A 204 -3.44 -3.29 8.62
C HIS A 204 -3.09 -3.85 7.25
N VAL A 205 -2.28 -3.11 6.51
CA VAL A 205 -1.51 -3.56 5.35
C VAL A 205 -0.06 -3.14 5.57
N THR A 206 0.87 -4.02 5.23
CA THR A 206 2.30 -3.70 5.23
C THR A 206 2.77 -3.55 3.79
N VAL A 207 3.52 -2.48 3.53
CA VAL A 207 4.20 -2.26 2.25
C VAL A 207 5.65 -1.97 2.55
N GLU A 208 6.55 -2.48 1.72
CA GLU A 208 7.99 -2.33 1.91
C GLU A 208 8.63 -2.03 0.56
N PHE A 209 9.67 -1.20 0.57
CA PHE A 209 10.49 -0.93 -0.60
C PHE A 209 11.95 -0.96 -0.20
N TRP A 210 12.82 -1.51 -1.06
CA TRP A 210 14.25 -1.60 -0.83
C TRP A 210 15.07 -1.21 -2.04
N GLY A 211 16.25 -0.66 -1.78
CA GLY A 211 17.25 -0.39 -2.80
C GLY A 211 17.09 0.95 -3.48
N GLN A 212 17.18 0.95 -4.81
CA GLN A 212 17.12 2.17 -5.62
C GLN A 212 15.76 2.28 -6.30
N GLY A 213 15.15 3.45 -6.16
CA GLY A 213 13.93 3.80 -6.87
C GLY A 213 14.27 4.35 -8.24
N GLN A 214 13.45 4.04 -9.24
CA GLN A 214 13.64 4.52 -10.61
C GLN A 214 12.38 5.20 -11.11
N ASP A 215 12.55 6.41 -11.63
CA ASP A 215 11.50 7.11 -12.37
C ASP A 215 11.46 6.64 -13.82
N GLU A 216 10.31 6.82 -14.44
CA GLU A 216 10.04 6.44 -15.80
C GLU A 216 9.92 7.66 -16.73
N GLY A 217 10.49 7.53 -17.92
CA GLY A 217 10.39 8.53 -18.97
C GLY A 217 11.54 9.54 -18.99
N LYS A 218 11.39 10.54 -19.86
CA LYS A 218 12.47 11.47 -20.24
C LYS A 218 13.00 12.33 -19.08
N TYR A 219 12.15 12.66 -18.12
CA TYR A 219 12.51 13.50 -16.97
C TYR A 219 12.84 12.68 -15.72
N ALA A 220 13.00 11.37 -15.87
CA ALA A 220 13.47 10.51 -14.78
C ALA A 220 14.79 11.04 -14.21
N ALA A 221 14.82 11.26 -12.90
CA ALA A 221 16.06 11.56 -12.20
C ALA A 221 17.03 10.35 -12.30
N PRO A 222 18.35 10.56 -12.11
CA PRO A 222 19.25 9.44 -11.84
C PRO A 222 18.73 8.58 -10.68
N ASP A 223 19.22 7.34 -10.60
CA ASP A 223 18.80 6.35 -9.58
C ASP A 223 18.66 7.03 -8.20
N LYS A 224 17.48 6.88 -7.60
CA LYS A 224 17.16 7.51 -6.32
C LYS A 224 17.75 6.66 -5.21
N ASP A 225 18.68 7.24 -4.48
CA ASP A 225 19.20 6.66 -3.25
C ASP A 225 18.25 6.96 -2.07
N ASN A 226 18.44 6.25 -0.95
CA ASN A 226 17.68 6.43 0.28
C ASN A 226 16.16 6.21 0.13
N THR A 227 15.75 5.31 -0.78
CA THR A 227 14.33 5.03 -1.05
C THR A 227 13.75 3.92 -0.18
N THR A 228 14.59 3.23 0.60
CA THR A 228 14.16 2.11 1.44
C THR A 228 13.24 2.59 2.55
N TYR A 229 12.09 1.93 2.73
CA TYR A 229 11.16 2.20 3.82
C TYR A 229 10.39 0.96 4.27
N LYS A 230 9.86 1.03 5.49
CA LYS A 230 8.80 0.16 6.01
C LYS A 230 7.53 0.99 6.18
N PHE A 231 6.41 0.51 5.66
CA PHE A 231 5.15 1.24 5.63
C PHE A 231 4.01 0.41 6.19
N LEU A 232 3.15 1.07 6.94
CA LEU A 232 1.98 0.53 7.61
C LEU A 232 0.77 1.38 7.24
N ARG A 233 -0.17 0.78 6.51
CA ARG A 233 -1.51 1.32 6.31
C ARG A 233 -2.44 0.76 7.36
N LEU A 234 -3.20 1.59 8.06
CA LEU A 234 -4.30 1.15 8.93
C LEU A 234 -5.63 1.69 8.46
N VAL A 235 -6.64 0.83 8.37
CA VAL A 235 -8.03 1.17 8.06
C VAL A 235 -8.93 0.57 9.12
N GLY A 236 -9.39 1.43 10.03
CA GLY A 236 -10.40 1.13 11.04
C GLY A 236 -11.79 1.65 10.63
N GLU A 237 -12.78 1.53 11.53
CA GLU A 237 -14.12 2.10 11.30
C GLU A 237 -14.13 3.64 11.34
N SER A 238 -13.25 4.23 12.16
CA SER A 238 -13.23 5.66 12.47
C SER A 238 -11.85 6.30 12.28
N TYR A 239 -10.93 5.59 11.62
CA TYR A 239 -9.59 6.08 11.32
C TYR A 239 -9.04 5.43 10.06
N SER A 240 -8.18 6.18 9.39
CA SER A 240 -7.43 5.73 8.25
C SER A 240 -6.04 6.37 8.31
N PHE A 241 -5.02 5.60 8.67
CA PHE A 241 -3.66 6.10 8.83
C PHE A 241 -2.70 5.48 7.81
N ALA A 242 -1.72 6.26 7.39
CA ALA A 242 -0.56 5.83 6.62
C ALA A 242 0.70 6.23 7.39
N TYR A 243 1.48 5.26 7.83
CA TYR A 243 2.67 5.43 8.67
C TYR A 243 3.90 4.84 8.00
N SER A 244 4.99 5.58 7.91
CA SER A 244 6.25 5.12 7.31
C SER A 244 7.45 5.40 8.19
N VAL A 245 8.45 4.51 8.11
CA VAL A 245 9.80 4.72 8.64
C VAL A 245 10.78 4.50 7.49
N TRP A 246 11.52 5.54 7.14
CA TRP A 246 12.51 5.51 6.06
C TRP A 246 13.88 5.08 6.57
N CYS A 247 14.75 4.61 5.67
CA CYS A 247 16.14 4.27 6.03
C CYS A 247 16.96 5.47 6.51
N THR A 248 16.51 6.70 6.24
CA THR A 248 17.06 7.94 6.81
C THR A 248 16.61 8.17 8.27
N ASN A 249 15.82 7.26 8.83
CA ASN A 249 15.13 7.34 10.13
C ASN A 249 14.13 8.51 10.24
N GLU A 250 13.75 9.09 9.10
CA GLU A 250 12.63 10.01 9.00
C GLU A 250 11.32 9.22 9.00
N HIS A 251 10.27 9.85 9.55
CA HIS A 251 8.97 9.22 9.72
C HIS A 251 7.89 10.07 9.05
N GLU A 252 6.88 9.40 8.51
CA GLU A 252 5.67 10.07 8.06
C GLU A 252 4.44 9.46 8.71
N LEU A 253 3.50 10.31 9.10
CA LEU A 253 2.17 9.89 9.52
C LEU A 253 1.13 10.81 8.88
N TYR A 254 0.24 10.21 8.10
CA TYR A 254 -0.89 10.88 7.48
C TYR A 254 -2.20 10.33 8.03
N ASP A 255 -3.13 11.23 8.37
CA ASP A 255 -4.53 10.89 8.61
C ASP A 255 -5.28 10.90 7.28
N VAL A 256 -5.20 9.80 6.55
CA VAL A 256 -5.75 9.63 5.20
C VAL A 256 -7.26 9.85 5.15
N GLN A 257 -7.97 9.71 6.29
CA GLN A 257 -9.39 9.99 6.35
C GLN A 257 -9.68 11.50 6.18
N ASN A 258 -8.86 12.35 6.79
CA ASN A 258 -9.02 13.81 6.77
C ASN A 258 -8.07 14.51 5.79
N ASP A 259 -7.02 13.82 5.37
CA ASP A 259 -6.01 14.22 4.40
C ASP A 259 -5.82 13.11 3.36
N PRO A 260 -6.80 12.88 2.47
CA PRO A 260 -6.77 11.80 1.47
C PRO A 260 -5.67 11.97 0.42
N TYR A 261 -4.95 13.09 0.46
CA TYR A 261 -3.91 13.47 -0.47
C TYR A 261 -2.52 13.49 0.20
N GLN A 262 -2.43 13.04 1.46
CA GLN A 262 -1.18 12.83 2.19
C GLN A 262 -0.24 14.05 2.13
N LEU A 263 -0.77 15.26 2.29
CA LEU A 263 -0.02 16.50 2.21
C LEU A 263 0.54 16.96 3.55
N ASN A 264 -0.05 16.51 4.66
CA ASN A 264 0.21 16.98 6.01
C ASN A 264 0.82 15.86 6.83
N ASN A 265 2.14 15.70 6.75
CA ASN A 265 2.85 14.78 7.65
C ASN A 265 2.76 15.31 9.08
N LEU A 266 1.98 14.63 9.92
CA LEU A 266 1.75 14.97 11.32
C LEU A 266 3.02 14.87 12.18
N LEU A 267 4.06 14.20 11.68
CA LEU A 267 5.38 14.08 12.29
C LEU A 267 6.40 15.08 11.73
N SER A 268 6.00 15.98 10.83
CA SER A 268 6.87 17.08 10.42
C SER A 268 7.14 18.04 11.59
N PRO A 269 8.34 18.66 11.67
CA PRO A 269 8.65 19.63 12.73
C PRO A 269 7.62 20.77 12.85
N ALA A 270 7.02 21.18 11.73
CA ALA A 270 6.02 22.25 11.67
C ALA A 270 4.67 21.89 12.31
N LEU A 271 4.27 20.61 12.23
CA LEU A 271 3.00 20.13 12.77
C LEU A 271 3.14 19.55 14.17
N GLN A 272 4.29 18.95 14.51
CA GLN A 272 4.53 18.42 15.85
C GLN A 272 4.40 19.47 16.96
N SER A 273 4.67 20.75 16.67
CA SER A 273 4.49 21.84 17.62
C SER A 273 3.03 22.16 17.97
N GLN A 274 2.05 21.54 17.30
CA GLN A 274 0.62 21.92 17.40
C GLN A 274 -0.23 21.10 18.39
N ASN A 275 0.37 20.35 19.34
CA ASN A 275 -0.36 19.54 20.33
C ASN A 275 -1.47 18.66 19.71
N ILE A 276 -1.14 17.99 18.61
CA ILE A 276 -2.09 17.19 17.83
C ILE A 276 -2.63 16.02 18.66
N THR A 277 -3.93 15.79 18.56
CA THR A 277 -4.60 14.62 19.13
C THR A 277 -5.26 13.79 18.04
N LEU A 278 -5.02 12.48 18.04
CA LEU A 278 -5.67 11.51 17.16
C LEU A 278 -6.40 10.48 18.02
N LEU A 279 -7.63 10.12 17.66
CA LEU A 279 -8.45 9.16 18.41
C LEU A 279 -8.53 9.48 19.92
N SER A 280 -8.67 10.76 20.27
CA SER A 280 -8.69 11.26 21.66
C SER A 280 -7.42 11.02 22.48
N ARG A 281 -6.27 10.80 21.82
CA ARG A 281 -4.97 10.57 22.45
C ARG A 281 -3.93 11.53 21.85
N ALA A 282 -2.98 11.96 22.68
CA ALA A 282 -1.86 12.78 22.21
C ALA A 282 -1.04 12.01 21.17
N LEU A 283 -0.55 12.71 20.14
CA LEU A 283 0.17 12.13 19.01
C LEU A 283 1.27 11.11 19.40
N PRO A 284 2.17 11.36 20.38
CA PRO A 284 3.20 10.39 20.75
C PRO A 284 2.63 9.05 21.22
N ASN A 285 1.49 9.07 21.91
CA ASN A 285 0.86 7.83 22.36
C ASN A 285 0.38 6.99 21.18
N VAL A 286 -0.11 7.62 20.11
CA VAL A 286 -0.52 6.90 18.90
C VAL A 286 0.71 6.36 18.17
N VAL A 287 1.73 7.20 17.97
CA VAL A 287 2.98 6.81 17.29
C VAL A 287 3.64 5.60 17.94
N HIS A 288 3.72 5.52 19.27
CA HIS A 288 4.30 4.35 19.95
C HIS A 288 3.57 3.03 19.62
N ARG A 289 2.24 3.06 19.37
CA ARG A 289 1.49 1.88 18.92
C ARG A 289 1.82 1.54 17.46
N LEU A 290 1.89 2.56 16.60
CA LEU A 290 2.22 2.38 15.19
C LEU A 290 3.63 1.81 15.03
N ASP A 291 4.60 2.33 15.78
CA ASP A 291 5.96 1.80 15.87
C ASP A 291 5.99 0.33 16.27
N SER A 292 5.25 0.00 17.33
CA SER A 292 5.20 -1.37 17.86
C SER A 292 4.53 -2.34 16.88
N LEU A 293 3.47 -1.90 16.21
CA LEU A 293 2.79 -2.70 15.20
C LEU A 293 3.67 -2.93 13.98
N LEU A 294 4.31 -1.87 13.47
CA LEU A 294 5.25 -1.97 12.34
C LEU A 294 6.46 -2.83 12.70
N MET A 295 6.93 -2.80 13.95
CA MET A 295 7.99 -3.68 14.45
C MET A 295 7.61 -5.16 14.42
N VAL A 296 6.34 -5.52 14.66
CA VAL A 296 5.88 -6.91 14.44
C VAL A 296 5.86 -7.23 12.96
N LEU A 297 5.32 -6.32 12.15
CA LEU A 297 5.03 -6.55 10.74
C LEU A 297 6.28 -6.61 9.86
N LYS A 298 7.32 -5.83 10.14
CA LYS A 298 8.56 -5.79 9.34
C LYS A 298 9.30 -7.13 9.21
N SER A 299 8.99 -8.08 10.09
CA SER A 299 9.59 -9.42 10.12
C SER A 299 8.56 -10.51 10.44
N CYS A 300 7.29 -10.25 10.13
CA CYS A 300 6.22 -11.20 10.37
C CYS A 300 6.37 -12.44 9.47
N ALA A 301 5.75 -13.54 9.90
CA ALA A 301 5.62 -14.76 9.12
C ALA A 301 4.39 -15.54 9.60
N GLY A 302 3.59 -16.03 8.66
CA GLY A 302 2.35 -16.74 8.92
C GLY A 302 1.36 -15.89 9.73
N THR A 303 0.87 -16.46 10.83
CA THR A 303 -0.15 -15.81 11.66
C THR A 303 0.29 -14.49 12.29
N SER A 304 1.58 -14.20 12.46
CA SER A 304 2.02 -12.89 12.98
C SER A 304 1.82 -11.76 11.97
N CYS A 305 1.75 -12.06 10.67
CA CYS A 305 1.42 -11.07 9.64
C CYS A 305 -0.06 -10.69 9.65
N THR A 306 -0.92 -11.60 10.10
CA THR A 306 -2.39 -11.43 10.07
C THR A 306 -2.94 -11.06 11.45
N GLN A 307 -2.23 -11.39 12.53
CA GLN A 307 -2.64 -11.15 13.92
C GLN A 307 -1.52 -10.48 14.72
N PRO A 308 -0.95 -9.34 14.25
CA PRO A 308 0.18 -8.70 14.90
C PRO A 308 -0.16 -8.20 16.32
N TRP A 309 -1.40 -7.81 16.58
CA TRP A 309 -1.84 -7.43 17.93
C TRP A 309 -1.76 -8.57 18.94
N LYS A 310 -1.96 -9.83 18.53
CA LYS A 310 -1.80 -10.98 19.43
C LYS A 310 -0.35 -11.27 19.78
N VAL A 311 0.60 -10.84 18.95
CA VAL A 311 2.03 -10.90 19.28
C VAL A 311 2.35 -9.93 20.42
N LEU A 312 1.77 -8.73 20.38
CA LEU A 312 1.94 -7.71 21.42
C LEU A 312 1.08 -7.99 22.66
N HIS A 313 -0.11 -8.58 22.50
CA HIS A 313 -1.08 -8.91 23.55
C HIS A 313 -1.56 -10.35 23.43
N PRO A 314 -0.79 -11.34 23.93
CA PRO A 314 -1.11 -12.76 23.80
C PRO A 314 -2.43 -13.21 24.45
N ALA A 315 -2.96 -12.41 25.39
CA ALA A 315 -4.25 -12.66 26.02
C ALA A 315 -5.44 -12.41 25.07
N GLY A 316 -5.24 -11.72 23.94
CA GLY A 316 -6.27 -11.46 22.92
C GLY A 316 -7.25 -10.34 23.26
N ASP A 317 -6.96 -9.53 24.28
CA ASP A 317 -7.76 -8.38 24.71
C ASP A 317 -7.56 -7.13 23.84
N VAL A 318 -6.57 -7.14 22.95
CA VAL A 318 -6.28 -6.07 21.99
C VAL A 318 -6.30 -6.65 20.58
N ASN A 319 -7.20 -6.16 19.73
CA ASN A 319 -7.34 -6.60 18.35
C ASN A 319 -7.33 -5.45 17.34
N THR A 320 -7.40 -4.20 17.80
CA THR A 320 -7.27 -3.00 16.96
C THR A 320 -6.42 -1.91 17.63
N LEU A 321 -6.07 -0.89 16.87
CA LEU A 321 -5.43 0.32 17.37
C LEU A 321 -6.25 0.97 18.48
N VAL A 322 -7.59 1.02 18.35
CA VAL A 322 -8.46 1.59 19.38
C VAL A 322 -8.33 0.84 20.71
N ASP A 323 -8.30 -0.50 20.68
CA ASP A 323 -8.08 -1.29 21.89
C ASP A 323 -6.71 -0.98 22.52
N ALA A 324 -5.67 -0.89 21.67
CA ALA A 324 -4.29 -0.61 22.07
C ALA A 324 -4.10 0.80 22.67
N LEU A 325 -4.99 1.74 22.36
CA LEU A 325 -4.92 3.13 22.85
C LEU A 325 -5.38 3.30 24.31
N ASN A 326 -5.84 2.23 24.97
CA ASN A 326 -6.12 2.25 26.40
C ASN A 326 -4.88 2.70 27.21
N LYS A 327 -5.09 3.67 28.11
CA LYS A 327 -4.04 4.29 28.94
C LYS A 327 -3.21 3.29 29.74
N LYS A 328 -3.79 2.16 30.13
CA LYS A 328 -3.07 1.12 30.89
C LYS A 328 -1.85 0.55 30.14
N TYR A 329 -1.81 0.67 28.81
CA TYR A 329 -0.71 0.21 27.97
C TYR A 329 0.31 1.30 27.61
N ASP A 330 0.14 2.55 28.07
CA ASP A 330 1.01 3.67 27.64
C ASP A 330 2.49 3.41 27.94
N GLY A 331 2.80 2.98 29.17
CA GLY A 331 4.18 2.66 29.57
C GLY A 331 4.77 1.48 28.77
N PHE A 332 3.94 0.48 28.44
CA PHE A 332 4.36 -0.66 27.63
C PHE A 332 4.76 -0.22 26.23
N TYR A 333 3.88 0.48 25.52
CA TYR A 333 4.18 0.96 24.16
C TYR A 333 5.34 1.97 24.14
N ALA A 334 5.46 2.84 25.15
CA ALA A 334 6.59 3.76 25.26
C ALA A 334 7.95 3.06 25.50
N SER A 335 7.93 1.84 26.06
CA SER A 335 9.13 1.03 26.31
C SER A 335 9.56 0.16 25.13
N GLN A 336 8.73 0.06 24.09
CA GLN A 336 9.03 -0.75 22.91
C GLN A 336 10.20 -0.16 22.13
N LYS A 337 10.97 -1.04 21.49
CA LYS A 337 11.87 -0.60 20.43
C LYS A 337 11.02 -0.23 19.22
N ARG A 338 11.54 0.67 18.39
CA ARG A 338 10.92 1.10 17.13
C ARG A 338 11.79 0.66 15.95
N VAL A 339 11.19 0.70 14.77
CA VAL A 339 11.92 0.48 13.51
C VAL A 339 13.04 1.51 13.41
N PHE A 340 14.22 1.05 13.04
CA PHE A 340 15.40 1.87 12.88
C PHE A 340 16.28 1.23 11.81
N PHE A 341 16.96 2.06 11.03
CA PHE A 341 17.94 1.63 10.05
C PHE A 341 19.31 2.17 10.40
N ASP A 342 20.32 1.31 10.40
CA ASP A 342 21.72 1.70 10.59
C ASP A 342 22.24 2.46 9.36
N GLU A 343 21.78 2.07 8.16
CA GLU A 343 22.10 2.71 6.89
C GLU A 343 21.02 2.47 5.82
N CYS A 344 21.05 3.27 4.76
CA CYS A 344 20.27 3.06 3.55
C CYS A 344 21.00 2.10 2.60
N ALA A 345 20.83 0.80 2.81
CA ALA A 345 21.44 -0.23 1.97
C ALA A 345 20.79 -0.30 0.56
N PRO A 346 21.54 -0.74 -0.48
CA PRO A 346 21.05 -0.84 -1.86
C PRO A 346 20.09 -2.03 -2.11
N GLY A 347 19.56 -2.65 -1.06
CA GLY A 347 18.62 -3.76 -1.13
C GLY A 347 18.21 -4.25 0.25
N TYR A 348 17.47 -5.36 0.31
CA TYR A 348 17.07 -5.95 1.60
C TYR A 348 18.27 -6.59 2.30
N ILE A 349 18.80 -5.90 3.31
CA ILE A 349 19.89 -6.39 4.17
C ILE A 349 19.39 -6.43 5.61
N ARG A 350 18.98 -7.61 6.08
CA ARG A 350 18.41 -7.78 7.43
C ARG A 350 19.30 -7.21 8.55
N ALA A 351 20.62 -7.27 8.40
CA ALA A 351 21.56 -6.81 9.43
C ALA A 351 21.51 -5.30 9.71
N VAL A 352 21.00 -4.48 8.77
CA VAL A 352 20.97 -3.01 8.89
C VAL A 352 19.59 -2.48 9.28
N GLU A 353 18.56 -3.33 9.42
CA GLU A 353 17.23 -2.90 9.87
C GLU A 353 17.11 -2.84 11.41
N GLY A 354 18.23 -2.74 12.14
CA GLY A 354 18.21 -2.50 13.58
C GLY A 354 17.40 -3.54 14.39
N PRO A 355 16.56 -3.10 15.36
CA PRO A 355 15.78 -4.01 16.20
C PRO A 355 14.84 -4.95 15.41
N MET A 356 14.73 -6.20 15.86
CA MET A 356 13.90 -7.26 15.25
C MET A 356 12.87 -7.87 16.21
N GLU A 357 12.99 -7.59 17.50
CA GLU A 357 12.14 -8.21 18.52
C GLU A 357 11.25 -7.16 19.19
N VAL A 358 10.05 -7.60 19.55
CA VAL A 358 9.07 -6.83 20.31
C VAL A 358 8.89 -7.44 21.70
N LEU A 359 8.50 -6.61 22.67
CA LEU A 359 8.05 -7.11 23.96
C LEU A 359 6.57 -7.49 23.86
N SER A 360 6.17 -8.57 24.53
CA SER A 360 4.75 -8.92 24.69
C SER A 360 4.24 -8.46 26.06
N TRP A 361 3.02 -7.95 26.12
CA TRP A 361 2.37 -7.53 27.35
C TRP A 361 2.09 -8.74 28.26
N GLN A 362 2.59 -8.69 29.49
CA GLN A 362 2.48 -9.78 30.49
C GLN A 362 1.47 -9.49 31.61
N GLY A 363 0.59 -8.50 31.46
CA GLY A 363 -0.47 -8.21 32.45
C GLY A 363 -0.02 -7.45 33.70
N VAL A 364 1.26 -7.12 33.85
CA VAL A 364 1.76 -6.29 34.96
C VAL A 364 2.10 -4.92 34.41
N GLY A 365 1.27 -3.92 34.73
CA GLY A 365 1.59 -2.53 34.41
C GLY A 365 2.87 -2.13 35.13
N TYR A 366 3.93 -1.81 34.38
CA TYR A 366 5.03 -1.05 34.94
C TYR A 366 4.45 0.29 35.39
N GLY A 367 4.30 0.42 36.71
CA GLY A 367 3.75 1.60 37.36
C GLY A 367 4.51 2.87 36.96
N THR A 368 3.74 3.96 36.93
CA THR A 368 4.15 5.36 36.76
C THR A 368 5.46 5.74 37.42
#